data_AF-A0AA48LGA5-F1
#
_entry.id   AF-A0AA48LGA5-F1
#
_cell.length_a   1.000
_cell.length_b   1.000
_cell.length_c   1.000
_cell.angle_alpha   90.00
_cell.angle_beta   90.00
_cell.angle_gamma   90.00
#
_symmetry.space_group_name_H-M   'P 1'
#
loop_
_entity.id
_entity.type
_entity.pdbx_description
1 polymer ?
#
loop_
_entity_poly.entity_id
_entity_poly.type
_entity_poly.pdbx_seq_one_letter_code
_entity_poly.pdbx_strand_id
1 'polypeptide(L)'
;MTQLQEYLSKVLDGSNPLIGFALSAISYLLFPDQAFFTSIIAVGVAMVLDILTKFWSLAKQNKGYREAVKTRAIYSKTLWDKTKVKLFSYLCIMILAGLSYRVAPLKEMGIFFATVVYGVMFLREGQSVVENLVDGGADLGWLLFWVKRKQRQILETEIDEYKGTSREDEDYENRV
;
A
#
# COMPACT_ATOMS: atom_id res chain seq x y z
N MET A 1 -31.30 -17.47 -32.53
CA MET A 1 -30.07 -17.50 -31.71
C MET A 1 -28.92 -16.85 -32.49
N THR A 2 -28.92 -15.53 -32.70
CA THR A 2 -28.02 -14.96 -33.73
C THR A 2 -27.43 -13.60 -33.36
N GLN A 3 -28.19 -12.64 -32.85
CA GLN A 3 -27.60 -11.33 -32.52
C GLN A 3 -26.90 -11.28 -31.15
N LEU A 4 -27.44 -11.97 -30.14
CA LEU A 4 -26.88 -11.96 -28.79
C LEU A 4 -25.51 -12.66 -28.73
N GLN A 5 -25.34 -13.75 -29.48
CA GLN A 5 -24.08 -14.48 -29.55
C GLN A 5 -23.00 -13.68 -30.29
N GLU A 6 -23.38 -12.97 -31.36
CA GLU A 6 -22.48 -12.13 -32.15
C GLU A 6 -22.08 -10.84 -31.41
N TYR A 7 -22.97 -10.30 -30.56
CA TYR A 7 -22.68 -9.19 -29.67
C TYR A 7 -21.74 -9.62 -28.53
N LEU A 8 -22.00 -10.78 -27.92
CA LEU A 8 -21.12 -11.36 -26.90
C LEU A 8 -19.74 -11.68 -27.47
N SER A 9 -19.64 -12.27 -28.67
CA SER A 9 -18.34 -12.55 -29.28
C SER A 9 -17.55 -11.27 -29.56
N LYS A 10 -18.19 -10.19 -30.05
CA LYS A 10 -17.52 -8.88 -30.24
C LYS A 10 -17.04 -8.24 -28.93
N VAL A 11 -17.80 -8.38 -27.85
CA VAL A 11 -17.41 -7.87 -26.53
C VAL A 11 -16.26 -8.71 -25.95
N LEU A 12 -16.29 -10.03 -26.12
CA LEU A 12 -15.22 -10.93 -25.66
C LEU A 12 -13.94 -10.81 -26.53
N ASP A 13 -14.06 -10.47 -27.81
CA ASP A 13 -12.92 -10.21 -28.71
C ASP A 13 -12.28 -8.84 -28.43
N GLY A 14 -13.07 -7.83 -28.07
CA GLY A 14 -12.60 -6.47 -27.78
C GLY A 14 -12.12 -6.26 -26.34
N SER A 15 -12.54 -7.11 -25.40
CA SER A 15 -12.17 -7.02 -23.99
C SER A 15 -11.81 -8.41 -23.45
N ASN A 16 -10.62 -8.54 -22.86
CA ASN A 16 -10.19 -9.82 -22.29
C ASN A 16 -11.10 -10.16 -21.09
N PRO A 17 -12.02 -11.14 -21.21
CA PRO A 17 -13.07 -11.37 -20.22
C PRO A 17 -12.50 -11.80 -18.87
N LEU A 18 -11.35 -12.48 -18.90
CA LEU A 18 -10.60 -12.87 -17.70
C LEU A 18 -10.06 -11.65 -16.96
N ILE A 19 -9.59 -10.62 -17.68
CA ILE A 19 -9.13 -9.37 -17.07
C ILE A 19 -10.32 -8.63 -16.45
N GLY A 20 -11.45 -8.55 -17.16
CA GLY A 20 -12.67 -7.93 -16.63
C GLY A 20 -13.18 -8.62 -15.37
N PHE A 21 -13.20 -9.96 -15.36
CA PHE A 21 -13.56 -10.75 -14.19
C PHE A 21 -12.58 -10.54 -13.02
N ALA A 22 -11.28 -10.62 -13.29
CA ALA A 22 -10.26 -10.40 -12.27
C ALA A 22 -10.34 -8.99 -11.66
N LEU A 23 -10.50 -7.96 -12.49
CA LEU A 23 -10.67 -6.57 -12.04
C LEU A 23 -11.94 -6.39 -11.23
N SER A 24 -13.04 -7.04 -11.63
CA SER A 24 -14.30 -7.01 -10.90
C SER A 24 -14.17 -7.68 -9.53
N ALA A 25 -13.51 -8.84 -9.48
CA ALA A 25 -13.24 -9.56 -8.23
C ALA A 25 -12.33 -8.75 -7.29
N ILE A 26 -11.25 -8.16 -7.81
CA ILE A 26 -10.35 -7.30 -7.04
C ILE A 26 -11.08 -6.08 -6.53
N SER A 27 -11.86 -5.40 -7.38
CA SER A 27 -12.62 -4.20 -6.99
C SER A 27 -13.66 -4.51 -5.93
N TYR A 28 -14.39 -5.62 -6.11
CA TYR A 28 -15.30 -6.11 -5.08
C TYR A 28 -14.56 -6.32 -3.76
N LEU A 29 -13.40 -7.01 -3.79
CA LEU A 29 -12.63 -7.30 -2.59
C LEU A 29 -12.10 -6.03 -1.89
N LEU A 30 -11.58 -5.08 -2.65
CA LEU A 30 -10.98 -3.84 -2.16
C LEU A 30 -12.00 -2.88 -1.53
N PHE A 31 -13.24 -2.87 -2.01
CA PHE A 31 -14.25 -1.90 -1.56
C PHE A 31 -15.46 -2.58 -0.90
N PRO A 32 -15.28 -3.26 0.24
CA PRO A 32 -16.40 -3.88 0.94
C PRO A 32 -17.29 -2.85 1.65
N ASP A 33 -16.73 -1.69 2.01
CA ASP A 33 -17.40 -0.62 2.76
C ASP A 33 -16.81 0.76 2.39
N GLN A 34 -17.54 1.85 2.67
CA GLN A 34 -17.12 3.21 2.36
C GLN A 34 -15.85 3.64 3.12
N ALA A 35 -15.62 3.12 4.33
CA ALA A 35 -14.40 3.39 5.10
C ALA A 35 -13.13 2.91 4.38
N PHE A 36 -13.23 1.78 3.66
CA PHE A 36 -12.13 1.22 2.87
C PHE A 36 -11.81 2.10 1.67
N PHE A 37 -12.85 2.61 0.99
CA PHE A 37 -12.69 3.46 -0.19
C PHE A 37 -11.83 4.69 0.11
N THR A 38 -12.18 5.44 1.17
CA THR A 38 -11.43 6.64 1.58
C THR A 38 -9.98 6.29 1.94
N SER A 39 -9.78 5.19 2.67
CA SER A 39 -8.45 4.77 3.12
C SER A 39 -7.56 4.31 1.96
N ILE A 40 -8.12 3.56 1.00
CA ILE A 40 -7.43 3.12 -0.21
C ILE A 40 -7.04 4.31 -1.07
N ILE A 41 -7.93 5.31 -1.23
CA ILE A 41 -7.60 6.54 -1.97
C ILE A 41 -6.45 7.27 -1.28
N ALA A 42 -6.48 7.41 0.04
CA ALA A 42 -5.42 8.09 0.77
C ALA A 42 -4.06 7.40 0.56
N VAL A 43 -4.01 6.07 0.67
CA VAL A 43 -2.79 5.28 0.40
C VAL A 43 -2.39 5.38 -1.07
N GLY A 44 -3.35 5.36 -2.00
CA GLY A 44 -3.13 5.51 -3.44
C GLY A 44 -2.47 6.85 -3.80
N VAL A 45 -3.00 7.95 -3.26
CA VAL A 45 -2.43 9.29 -3.44
C VAL A 45 -1.03 9.35 -2.82
N ALA A 46 -0.84 8.81 -1.63
CA ALA A 46 0.48 8.78 -0.98
C ALA A 46 1.52 8.01 -1.81
N MET A 47 1.16 6.86 -2.40
CA MET A 47 2.03 6.12 -3.32
C MET A 47 2.39 6.91 -4.57
N VAL A 48 1.41 7.62 -5.16
CA VAL A 48 1.68 8.47 -6.34
C VAL A 48 2.65 9.59 -5.97
N LEU A 49 2.44 10.23 -4.82
CA LEU A 49 3.36 11.25 -4.30
C LEU A 49 4.76 10.69 -4.01
N ASP A 50 4.86 9.47 -3.47
CA ASP A 50 6.16 8.82 -3.24
C ASP A 50 6.93 8.66 -4.56
N ILE A 51 6.28 8.13 -5.59
CA ILE A 51 6.88 7.94 -6.91
C ILE A 51 7.32 9.29 -7.50
N LEU A 52 6.45 10.31 -7.45
CA LEU A 52 6.75 11.64 -7.98
C LEU A 52 7.92 12.30 -7.24
N THR A 53 7.91 12.28 -5.91
CA THR A 53 8.99 12.84 -5.09
C THR A 53 10.30 12.09 -5.29
N LYS A 54 10.26 10.77 -5.54
CA LYS A 54 11.46 10.00 -5.89
C LYS A 54 12.07 10.43 -7.22
N PHE A 55 11.24 10.65 -8.23
CA PHE A 55 11.72 11.16 -9.52
C PHE A 55 12.32 12.55 -9.39
N TRP A 56 11.67 13.42 -8.61
CA TRP A 56 12.16 14.76 -8.34
C TRP A 56 13.51 14.75 -7.59
N SER A 57 13.65 13.93 -6.55
CA SER A 57 14.89 13.85 -5.76
C SER A 57 16.07 13.35 -6.58
N LEU A 58 15.85 12.30 -7.39
CA LEU A 58 16.86 11.77 -8.31
C LEU A 58 17.27 12.80 -9.37
N ALA A 59 16.33 13.57 -9.89
CA ALA A 59 16.62 14.65 -10.85
C ALA A 59 17.52 15.72 -10.22
N LYS A 60 17.26 16.10 -8.96
CA LYS A 60 18.06 17.12 -8.27
C LYS A 60 19.45 16.62 -7.89
N GLN A 61 19.58 15.37 -7.46
CA GLN A 61 20.86 14.75 -7.11
C GLN A 61 21.81 14.60 -8.31
N ASN A 62 21.25 14.46 -9.52
CA ASN A 62 22.03 14.30 -10.77
C ASN A 62 22.27 15.61 -11.52
N LYS A 63 22.35 16.77 -10.83
CA LYS A 63 22.56 18.11 -11.43
C LYS A 63 21.49 18.53 -12.46
N GLY A 64 20.29 17.98 -12.37
CA GLY A 64 19.14 18.32 -13.22
C GLY A 64 18.54 17.12 -13.96
N TYR A 65 17.28 17.28 -14.40
CA TYR A 65 16.49 16.20 -15.02
C TYR A 65 17.14 15.62 -16.29
N ARG A 66 17.78 16.48 -17.10
CA ARG A 66 18.38 16.08 -18.38
C ARG A 66 19.57 15.13 -18.18
N GLU A 67 20.41 15.39 -17.18
CA GLU A 67 21.56 14.54 -16.90
C GLU A 67 21.14 13.29 -16.11
N ALA A 68 20.11 13.36 -15.27
CA ALA A 68 19.51 12.21 -14.58
C ALA A 68 18.92 11.15 -15.52
N VAL A 69 18.33 11.59 -16.64
CA VAL A 69 17.85 10.69 -17.70
C VAL A 69 19.04 10.11 -18.48
N LYS A 70 20.05 10.92 -18.78
CA LYS A 70 21.26 10.51 -19.52
C LYS A 70 22.12 9.51 -18.73
N THR A 71 22.21 9.66 -17.41
CA THR A 71 22.90 8.73 -16.50
C THR A 71 22.06 7.48 -16.16
N ARG A 72 20.84 7.36 -16.69
CA ARG A 72 19.86 6.29 -16.41
C ARG A 72 19.52 6.12 -14.92
N ALA A 73 19.77 7.13 -14.07
CA ALA A 73 19.41 7.07 -12.66
C ALA A 73 17.87 6.93 -12.48
N ILE A 74 17.10 7.64 -13.31
CA ILE A 74 15.63 7.63 -13.34
C ILE A 74 15.06 6.32 -13.94
N TYR A 75 15.79 5.71 -14.87
CA TYR A 75 15.39 4.48 -15.57
C TYR A 75 16.15 3.24 -15.10
N SER A 76 16.71 3.27 -13.90
CA SER A 76 17.39 2.10 -13.37
C SER A 76 16.38 0.97 -13.19
N LYS A 77 16.73 -0.21 -13.73
CA LYS A 77 15.91 -1.42 -13.61
C LYS A 77 15.56 -1.71 -12.15
N THR A 78 16.52 -1.44 -11.25
CA THR A 78 16.38 -1.55 -9.80
C THR A 78 15.29 -0.66 -9.20
N LEU A 79 15.09 0.57 -9.69
CA LEU A 79 14.03 1.45 -9.19
C LEU A 79 12.66 0.88 -9.58
N TRP A 80 12.48 0.53 -10.85
CA TRP A 80 11.23 -0.03 -11.34
C TRP A 80 10.90 -1.39 -10.73
N ASP A 81 11.89 -2.25 -10.51
CA ASP A 81 11.68 -3.54 -9.86
C ASP A 81 11.26 -3.36 -8.40
N LYS A 82 11.86 -2.41 -7.66
CA LYS A 82 11.41 -2.06 -6.30
C LYS A 82 9.99 -1.50 -6.28
N THR A 83 9.65 -0.61 -7.20
CA THR A 83 8.29 -0.05 -7.31
C THR A 83 7.26 -1.12 -7.65
N LYS A 84 7.56 -2.05 -8.57
CA LYS A 84 6.68 -3.19 -8.89
C LYS A 84 6.43 -4.09 -7.69
N VAL A 85 7.50 -4.47 -6.98
CA VAL A 85 7.39 -5.28 -5.76
C VAL A 85 6.56 -4.55 -4.71
N LYS A 86 6.78 -3.25 -4.50
CA LYS A 86 5.98 -2.42 -3.58
C LYS A 86 4.49 -2.43 -3.95
N LEU A 87 4.16 -2.14 -5.21
CA LEU A 87 2.79 -2.10 -5.72
C LEU A 87 2.09 -3.46 -5.57
N PHE A 88 2.76 -4.55 -5.94
CA PHE A 88 2.20 -5.89 -5.82
C PHE A 88 1.97 -6.28 -4.36
N SER A 89 2.95 -6.07 -3.49
CA SER A 89 2.81 -6.35 -2.05
C SER A 89 1.67 -5.54 -1.43
N TYR A 90 1.53 -4.27 -1.82
CA TYR A 90 0.45 -3.43 -1.31
C TYR A 90 -0.90 -3.92 -1.79
N LEU A 91 -1.05 -4.24 -3.07
CA LEU A 91 -2.28 -4.84 -3.59
C LEU A 91 -2.68 -6.11 -2.83
N CYS A 92 -1.73 -7.01 -2.56
CA CYS A 92 -1.98 -8.21 -1.75
C CYS A 92 -2.50 -7.86 -0.36
N ILE A 93 -1.85 -6.92 0.35
CA ILE A 93 -2.26 -6.48 1.70
C ILE A 93 -3.65 -5.84 1.66
N MET A 94 -3.95 -4.99 0.67
CA MET A 94 -5.26 -4.36 0.55
C MET A 94 -6.38 -5.39 0.28
N ILE A 95 -6.10 -6.43 -0.52
CA ILE A 95 -7.04 -7.54 -0.74
C ILE A 95 -7.25 -8.32 0.56
N LEU A 96 -6.19 -8.61 1.31
CA LEU A 96 -6.29 -9.31 2.60
C LEU A 96 -7.09 -8.49 3.62
N ALA A 97 -6.92 -7.17 3.68
CA ALA A 97 -7.73 -6.28 4.51
C ALA A 97 -9.21 -6.31 4.08
N GLY A 98 -9.49 -6.30 2.78
CA GLY A 98 -10.85 -6.42 2.26
C GLY A 98 -11.49 -7.79 2.52
N LEU A 99 -10.70 -8.86 2.53
CA LEU A 99 -11.12 -10.20 2.91
C LEU A 99 -11.37 -10.31 4.41
N SER A 100 -10.53 -9.69 5.25
CA SER A 100 -10.70 -9.75 6.71
C SER A 100 -12.04 -9.15 7.15
N TYR A 101 -12.52 -8.09 6.48
CA TYR A 101 -13.87 -7.58 6.70
C TYR A 101 -14.97 -8.61 6.46
N ARG A 102 -14.79 -9.50 5.48
CA ARG A 102 -15.79 -10.52 5.11
C ARG A 102 -15.73 -11.76 6.00
N VAL A 103 -14.56 -12.05 6.56
CA VAL A 103 -14.34 -13.22 7.43
C VAL A 103 -14.59 -12.86 8.90
N ALA A 104 -14.44 -11.59 9.27
CA ALA A 104 -14.61 -11.15 10.65
C ALA A 104 -16.04 -11.41 11.16
N PRO A 105 -16.20 -12.00 12.35
CA PRO A 105 -17.52 -12.29 12.94
C PRO A 105 -18.28 -11.00 13.28
N LEU A 106 -17.56 -9.91 13.56
CA LEU A 106 -18.11 -8.57 13.76
C LEU A 106 -17.53 -7.63 12.70
N LYS A 107 -18.41 -6.98 11.93
CA LYS A 107 -18.02 -6.05 10.85
C LYS A 107 -17.14 -4.89 11.35
N GLU A 108 -17.41 -4.40 12.56
CA GLU A 108 -16.65 -3.32 13.19
C GLU A 108 -15.18 -3.68 13.41
N MET A 109 -14.89 -4.94 13.78
CA MET A 109 -13.51 -5.43 13.92
C MET A 109 -12.77 -5.44 12.57
N GLY A 110 -13.48 -5.80 11.49
CA GLY A 110 -12.96 -5.75 10.13
C GLY A 110 -12.62 -4.32 9.68
N ILE A 111 -13.49 -3.35 10.00
CA ILE A 111 -13.26 -1.91 9.72
C ILE A 111 -12.07 -1.39 10.54
N PHE A 112 -12.00 -1.73 11.83
CA PHE A 112 -10.90 -1.34 12.70
C PHE A 112 -9.56 -1.88 12.17
N PHE A 113 -9.49 -3.17 11.89
CA PHE A 113 -8.29 -3.81 11.35
C PHE A 113 -7.83 -3.16 10.04
N ALA A 114 -8.76 -2.92 9.12
CA ALA A 114 -8.43 -2.27 7.86
C ALA A 114 -7.95 -0.82 8.06
N THR A 115 -8.54 -0.09 9.00
CA THR A 115 -8.11 1.27 9.36
C THR A 115 -6.66 1.27 9.85
N VAL A 116 -6.28 0.31 10.69
CA VAL A 116 -4.90 0.14 11.16
C VAL A 116 -3.98 -0.19 9.98
N VAL A 117 -4.33 -1.19 9.16
CA VAL A 117 -3.51 -1.61 8.01
C VAL A 117 -3.27 -0.45 7.04
N TYR A 118 -4.34 0.24 6.60
CA TYR A 118 -4.22 1.37 5.69
C TYR A 118 -3.49 2.55 6.35
N GLY A 119 -3.70 2.79 7.65
CA GLY A 119 -2.97 3.80 8.41
C GLY A 119 -1.46 3.56 8.41
N VAL A 120 -1.02 2.32 8.67
CA VAL A 120 0.40 1.94 8.62
C VAL A 120 0.97 2.09 7.22
N MET A 121 0.23 1.66 6.18
CA MET A 121 0.65 1.83 4.79
C MET A 121 0.79 3.31 4.42
N PHE A 122 -0.17 4.14 4.83
CA PHE A 122 -0.14 5.59 4.59
C PHE A 122 1.07 6.25 5.27
N LEU A 123 1.32 5.94 6.55
CA LEU A 123 2.47 6.46 7.29
C LEU A 123 3.80 6.06 6.64
N ARG A 124 3.90 4.82 6.15
CA ARG A 124 5.10 4.32 5.46
C ARG A 124 5.37 5.09 4.17
N GLU A 125 4.36 5.35 3.35
CA GLU A 125 4.52 6.18 2.15
C GLU A 125 4.79 7.64 2.49
N GLY A 126 4.16 8.18 3.53
CA GLY A 126 4.45 9.52 4.05
C GLY A 126 5.91 9.67 4.46
N GLN A 127 6.49 8.68 5.16
CA GLN A 127 7.92 8.67 5.47
C GLN A 127 8.76 8.67 4.18
N SER A 128 8.43 7.80 3.22
CA SER A 128 9.16 7.69 1.95
C SER A 128 9.13 9.01 1.16
N VAL A 129 8.00 9.71 1.13
CA VAL A 129 7.85 11.05 0.55
C VAL A 129 8.79 12.05 1.24
N VAL A 130 8.78 12.10 2.58
CA VAL A 130 9.63 13.02 3.34
C VAL A 130 11.12 12.70 3.13
N GLU A 131 11.51 11.43 3.10
CA GLU A 131 12.87 11.00 2.76
C GLU A 131 13.28 11.51 1.38
N ASN A 132 12.42 11.32 0.37
CA ASN A 132 12.70 11.81 -0.99
C ASN A 132 12.82 13.34 -1.04
N LEU A 133 12.02 14.07 -0.28
CA LEU A 133 12.11 15.54 -0.22
C LEU A 133 13.42 16.00 0.44
N VAL A 134 13.83 15.38 1.54
CA VAL A 134 15.11 15.65 2.23
C VAL A 134 16.29 15.29 1.32
N ASP A 135 16.23 14.15 0.64
CA ASP A 135 17.20 13.71 -0.38
C ASP A 135 17.33 14.71 -1.53
N GLY A 136 16.24 15.40 -1.86
CA GLY A 136 16.22 16.52 -2.79
C GLY A 136 16.49 17.88 -2.12
N GLY A 137 17.08 17.92 -0.94
CA GLY A 137 17.54 19.16 -0.28
C GLY A 137 16.43 20.04 0.27
N ALA A 138 15.25 19.49 0.59
CA ALA A 138 14.27 20.17 1.43
C ALA A 138 14.68 20.08 2.90
N ASP A 139 14.52 21.16 3.66
CA ASP A 139 14.81 21.17 5.10
C ASP A 139 13.64 20.59 5.91
N LEU A 140 13.49 19.27 5.82
CA LEU A 140 12.45 18.49 6.49
C LEU A 140 13.04 17.41 7.42
N GLY A 141 14.31 17.54 7.80
CA GLY A 141 15.02 16.55 8.63
C GLY A 141 14.35 16.33 10.00
N TRP A 142 13.79 17.39 10.59
CA TRP A 142 13.05 17.31 11.85
C TRP A 142 11.77 16.47 11.72
N LEU A 143 11.05 16.64 10.60
CA LEU A 143 9.82 15.91 10.31
C LEU A 143 10.15 14.44 10.02
N LEU A 144 11.23 14.18 9.29
CA LEU A 144 11.70 12.83 9.02
C LEU A 144 12.02 12.07 10.31
N PHE A 145 12.75 12.72 11.23
CA PHE A 145 13.08 12.14 12.53
C PHE A 145 11.81 11.83 13.34
N TRP A 146 10.85 12.76 13.34
CA TRP A 146 9.58 12.57 14.04
C TRP A 146 8.75 11.41 13.46
N VAL A 147 8.61 11.32 12.14
CA VAL A 147 7.88 10.23 11.47
C VAL A 147 8.54 8.88 11.74
N LYS A 148 9.88 8.78 11.61
CA LYS A 148 10.63 7.55 11.93
C LYS A 148 10.42 7.10 13.37
N ARG A 149 10.44 8.06 14.31
CA ARG A 149 10.19 7.80 15.73
C ARG A 149 8.76 7.28 15.95
N LYS A 150 7.76 7.90 15.32
CA LYS A 150 6.36 7.48 15.44
C LYS A 150 6.11 6.10 14.85
N GLN A 151 6.67 5.80 13.69
CA GLN A 151 6.60 4.45 13.12
C GLN A 151 7.23 3.42 14.05
N ARG A 152 8.40 3.71 14.62
CA ARG A 152 9.06 2.81 15.58
C ARG A 152 8.21 2.60 16.84
N GLN A 153 7.60 3.65 17.38
CA GLN A 153 6.73 3.53 18.54
C GLN A 153 5.53 2.61 18.28
N ILE A 154 4.88 2.72 17.12
CA ILE A 154 3.76 1.84 16.76
C ILE A 154 4.22 0.38 16.69
N LEU A 155 5.38 0.12 16.08
CA LEU A 155 5.98 -1.22 16.00
C LEU A 155 6.42 -1.77 17.38
N GLU A 156 6.97 -0.92 18.26
CA GLU A 156 7.47 -1.33 19.59
C GLU A 156 6.31 -1.61 20.57
N THR A 157 5.25 -0.80 20.54
CA THR A 157 4.06 -1.03 21.36
C THR A 157 3.40 -2.38 21.05
N GLU A 158 3.36 -2.80 19.78
CA GLU A 158 2.80 -4.11 19.37
C GLU A 158 3.66 -5.31 19.79
N ILE A 159 5.00 -5.18 19.84
CA ILE A 159 5.90 -6.27 20.29
C ILE A 159 5.73 -6.54 21.79
N ASP A 160 5.53 -5.49 22.58
CA ASP A 160 5.36 -5.63 24.03
C ASP A 160 3.94 -6.08 24.40
N GLU A 161 2.91 -5.69 23.64
CA GLU A 161 1.54 -6.18 23.81
C GLU A 161 1.43 -7.67 23.44
N TYR A 162 2.03 -8.10 22.32
CA TYR A 162 2.05 -9.51 21.91
C TYR A 162 2.78 -10.40 22.92
N LYS A 163 3.92 -9.94 23.46
CA LYS A 163 4.66 -10.64 24.53
C LYS A 163 3.91 -10.70 25.87
N GLY A 164 2.99 -9.76 26.12
CA GLY A 164 2.09 -9.77 27.27
C GLY A 164 1.06 -10.89 27.16
N THR A 165 0.35 -10.96 26.03
CA THR A 165 -0.64 -12.01 25.75
C THR A 165 -0.05 -13.42 25.71
N SER A 166 1.13 -13.62 25.09
CA SER A 166 1.76 -14.96 25.04
C SER A 166 2.18 -15.47 26.43
N ARG A 167 2.47 -14.58 27.39
CA ARG A 167 2.79 -14.97 28.78
C ARG A 167 1.54 -15.29 29.60
N GLU A 168 0.42 -14.64 29.32
CA GLU A 168 -0.86 -14.96 29.98
C GLU A 168 -1.44 -16.28 29.48
N ASP A 169 -1.28 -16.60 28.19
CA ASP A 169 -1.70 -17.88 27.61
C ASP A 169 -0.86 -19.07 28.11
N GLU A 170 0.47 -18.89 28.26
CA GLU A 170 1.36 -19.91 28.86
C GLU A 170 1.06 -20.15 30.37
N ASP A 171 0.61 -19.14 31.13
CA ASP A 171 0.23 -19.31 32.55
C ASP A 171 -1.15 -19.98 32.70
N TYR A 172 -2.07 -19.79 31.75
CA TYR A 172 -3.35 -20.50 31.73
C TYR A 172 -3.19 -21.99 31.41
N GLU A 173 -2.35 -22.35 30.44
CA GLU A 173 -2.10 -23.76 30.06
C GLU A 173 -1.39 -24.54 31.18
N ASN A 174 -0.61 -23.87 32.03
CA ASN A 174 0.03 -24.47 33.21
C ASN A 174 -0.88 -24.55 34.46
N ARG A 175 -2.11 -24.01 34.39
CA ARG A 175 -3.10 -24.01 35.50
C ARG A 175 -4.26 -24.99 35.29
N VAL A 176 -4.37 -25.63 34.13
CA VAL A 176 -5.36 -26.66 33.78
C VAL A 176 -4.70 -28.04 33.85
#